data_AF-A0A0V0GZ38-F1
#
_entry.id   AF-A0A0V0GZ38-F1
#
_cell.length_a   1.000
_cell.length_b   1.000
_cell.length_c   1.000
_cell.angle_alpha   90.00
_cell.angle_beta   90.00
_cell.angle_gamma   90.00
#
_symmetry.space_group_name_H-M   'P 1'
#
loop_
_entity.id
_entity.type
_entity.pdbx_description
1 polymer ?
#
loop_
_entity_poly.entity_id
_entity_poly.type
_entity_poly.pdbx_seq_one_letter_code
_entity_poly.pdbx_strand_id
1 'polypeptide(L)'
;MAVLQSRLDQLEMARQAQMNAQHTQSLTEISWGNQIRTYVLHPYRMVKDLRTNYEVSDPDSVLEGDLDDFILSFLSTSLDKDEE
;
A
#
# COMPACT_ATOMS: atom_id res chain seq x y z
N MET A 1 -7.28 -41.80 6.18
CA MET A 1 -7.70 -40.71 5.28
C MET A 1 -7.72 -39.35 5.99
N ALA A 2 -8.46 -39.17 7.09
CA ALA A 2 -8.57 -37.89 7.80
C ALA A 2 -7.22 -37.25 8.22
N VAL A 3 -6.27 -38.05 8.71
CA VAL A 3 -4.94 -37.55 9.13
C VAL A 3 -4.11 -37.06 7.94
N LEU A 4 -4.19 -37.73 6.79
CA LEU A 4 -3.45 -37.33 5.59
C LEU A 4 -4.02 -36.02 5.01
N GLN A 5 -5.35 -35.92 4.95
CA GLN A 5 -6.03 -34.70 4.51
C GLN A 5 -5.69 -33.51 5.40
N SER A 6 -5.79 -33.66 6.72
CA SER A 6 -5.44 -32.60 7.66
C SER A 6 -3.98 -32.12 7.52
N ARG A 7 -3.04 -33.03 7.24
CA ARG A 7 -1.63 -32.67 7.01
C ARG A 7 -1.43 -31.95 5.67
N LEU A 8 -2.17 -32.33 4.63
CA LEU A 8 -2.13 -31.63 3.34
C LEU A 8 -2.68 -30.21 3.46
N ASP A 9 -3.81 -30.04 4.17
CA ASP A 9 -4.40 -28.72 4.42
C ASP A 9 -3.43 -27.82 5.21
N GLN A 10 -2.73 -28.37 6.21
CA GLN A 10 -1.69 -27.65 6.95
C GLN A 10 -0.53 -27.19 6.05
N LEU A 11 -0.11 -28.05 5.12
CA LEU A 11 0.96 -27.72 4.18
C LEU A 11 0.51 -26.62 3.21
N GLU A 12 -0.72 -26.68 2.72
CA GLU A 12 -1.31 -25.65 1.88
C GLU A 12 -1.42 -24.32 2.62
N MET A 13 -1.95 -24.31 3.85
CA MET A 13 -1.99 -23.10 4.69
C MET A 13 -0.61 -22.51 4.91
N ALA A 14 0.40 -23.34 5.17
CA ALA A 14 1.78 -22.88 5.33
C ALA A 14 2.35 -22.29 4.04
N ARG A 15 2.08 -22.91 2.88
CA ARG A 15 2.47 -22.39 1.57
C ARG A 15 1.81 -21.03 1.31
N GLN A 16 0.51 -20.90 1.56
CA GLN A 16 -0.22 -19.65 1.36
C GLN A 16 0.30 -18.55 2.29
N ALA A 17 0.56 -18.89 3.56
CA ALA A 17 1.16 -17.98 4.52
C ALA A 17 2.55 -17.49 4.07
N GLN A 18 3.37 -18.38 3.51
CA GLN A 18 4.69 -18.03 2.99
C GLN A 18 4.59 -17.11 1.77
N MET A 19 3.67 -17.39 0.84
CA MET A 19 3.42 -16.51 -0.32
C MET A 19 2.95 -15.13 0.13
N ASN A 20 1.98 -15.07 1.05
CA ASN A 20 1.51 -13.81 1.62
C ASN A 20 2.63 -13.05 2.33
N ALA A 21 3.49 -13.75 3.07
CA ALA A 21 4.63 -13.15 3.76
C ALA A 21 5.62 -12.49 2.79
N GLN A 22 5.85 -13.07 1.60
CA GLN A 22 6.70 -12.44 0.59
C GLN A 22 6.14 -11.09 0.11
N HIS A 23 4.82 -10.98 -0.02
CA HIS A 23 4.16 -9.71 -0.37
C HIS A 23 4.18 -8.69 0.77
N THR A 24 4.09 -9.15 2.02
CA THR A 24 4.09 -8.29 3.21
C THR A 24 5.51 -7.86 3.63
N GLN A 25 6.56 -8.59 3.21
CA GLN A 25 7.95 -8.29 3.56
C GLN A 25 8.44 -6.92 3.09
N SER A 26 7.87 -6.39 2.01
CA SER A 26 8.19 -5.04 1.54
C SER A 26 7.50 -3.94 2.35
N LEU A 27 6.55 -4.29 3.22
CA LEU A 27 5.90 -3.32 4.10
C LEU A 27 6.85 -2.95 5.23
N THR A 28 7.05 -1.65 5.41
CA THR A 28 7.86 -1.09 6.49
C THR A 28 7.11 -1.15 7.82
N GLU A 29 7.85 -1.12 8.93
CA GLU A 29 7.26 -1.04 10.26
C GLU A 29 6.40 0.22 10.40
N ILE A 30 5.30 0.12 11.15
CA ILE A 30 4.40 1.25 11.43
C ILE A 30 5.09 2.17 12.45
N SER A 31 5.99 3.02 11.95
CA SER A 31 6.77 3.98 12.72
C SER A 31 6.66 5.37 12.11
N TRP A 32 6.98 6.38 12.93
CA TRP A 32 7.05 7.77 12.47
C TRP A 32 8.09 7.90 11.35
N GLY A 33 7.68 8.45 10.21
CA GLY A 33 8.53 8.61 9.02
C GLY A 33 8.32 7.55 7.93
N ASN A 34 7.65 6.43 8.22
CA ASN A 34 7.35 5.38 7.24
C ASN A 34 6.02 5.56 6.50
N GLN A 35 5.39 6.74 6.61
CA GLN A 35 4.12 7.07 5.98
C GLN A 35 4.31 7.45 4.50
N ILE A 36 3.43 6.95 3.62
CA ILE A 36 3.48 7.31 2.19
C ILE A 36 2.69 8.59 1.87
N ARG A 37 1.72 8.96 2.70
CA ARG A 37 0.81 10.08 2.44
C ARG A 37 0.38 10.74 3.74
N THR A 38 0.35 12.06 3.74
CA THR A 38 -0.10 12.87 4.87
C THR A 38 -1.47 13.45 4.55
N TYR A 39 -2.43 13.23 5.45
CA TYR A 39 -3.77 13.85 5.41
C TYR A 39 -3.87 14.88 6.54
N VAL A 40 -3.89 16.16 6.20
CA VAL A 40 -4.09 17.26 7.14
C VAL A 40 -5.52 17.76 6.97
N LEU A 41 -6.44 17.42 7.87
CA LEU A 41 -7.83 17.88 7.77
C LEU A 41 -8.08 19.25 8.38
N HIS A 42 -7.21 19.69 9.30
CA HIS A 42 -7.26 21.02 9.90
C HIS A 42 -5.85 21.50 10.26
N PRO A 43 -5.57 22.81 10.19
CA PRO A 43 -6.48 23.89 9.79
C PRO A 43 -6.53 24.15 8.27
N TYR A 44 -5.52 23.73 7.50
CA TYR A 44 -5.35 24.15 6.10
C TYR A 44 -5.87 23.16 5.06
N ARG A 45 -6.35 21.97 5.47
CA ARG A 45 -6.97 20.95 4.59
C ARG A 45 -6.12 20.57 3.37
N MET A 46 -5.25 19.59 3.50
CA MET A 46 -4.37 19.15 2.42
C MET A 46 -4.04 17.66 2.51
N VAL A 47 -4.00 17.00 1.36
CA VAL A 47 -3.48 15.65 1.21
C VAL A 47 -2.23 15.69 0.36
N LYS A 48 -1.14 15.09 0.83
CA LYS A 48 0.15 15.08 0.13
C LYS A 48 0.77 13.68 0.10
N ASP A 49 1.04 13.16 -1.09
CA ASP A 49 1.78 11.91 -1.27
C ASP A 49 3.29 12.21 -1.23
N LEU A 50 4.00 11.57 -0.30
CA LEU A 50 5.42 11.79 -0.06
C LEU A 50 6.29 11.03 -1.06
N ARG A 51 5.73 10.08 -1.82
CA ARG A 51 6.47 9.30 -2.82
C ARG A 51 6.59 10.04 -4.16
N THR A 52 5.55 10.78 -4.53
CA THR A 52 5.47 11.49 -5.82
C THR A 52 5.42 13.02 -5.67
N ASN A 53 5.28 13.53 -4.45
CA ASN A 53 5.03 14.95 -4.15
C ASN A 53 3.70 15.51 -4.69
N TYR A 54 2.79 14.65 -5.19
CA TYR A 54 1.45 15.08 -5.60
C TYR A 54 0.63 15.53 -4.39
N GLU A 55 -0.08 16.65 -4.52
CA GLU A 55 -0.88 17.23 -3.45
C GLU A 55 -2.25 17.71 -3.93
N VAL A 56 -3.25 17.55 -3.06
CA VAL A 56 -4.65 17.89 -3.30
C VAL A 56 -5.17 18.70 -2.12
N SER A 57 -5.88 19.80 -2.40
CA SER A 57 -6.43 20.70 -1.39
C SER A 57 -7.82 20.31 -0.87
N ASP A 58 -8.44 19.28 -1.45
CA ASP A 58 -9.73 18.76 -0.99
C ASP A 58 -9.59 17.35 -0.40
N PRO A 59 -9.38 17.23 0.93
CA PRO A 59 -9.33 15.93 1.58
C PRO A 59 -10.63 15.14 1.56
N ASP A 60 -11.80 15.78 1.46
CA ASP A 60 -13.07 15.06 1.57
C ASP A 60 -13.29 14.19 0.34
N SER A 61 -13.09 14.74 -0.86
CA SER A 61 -13.15 13.98 -2.12
C SER A 61 -12.18 12.78 -2.13
N VAL A 62 -10.96 12.97 -1.60
CA VAL A 62 -9.98 11.88 -1.51
C VAL A 62 -10.43 10.78 -0.54
N LEU A 63 -11.08 11.15 0.57
CA LEU A 63 -11.65 10.20 1.53
C LEU A 63 -12.91 9.51 0.98
N GLU A 64 -13.63 10.16 0.06
CA GLU A 64 -14.78 9.60 -0.66
C GLU A 64 -14.38 8.64 -1.80
N GLY A 65 -13.10 8.58 -2.16
CA GLY A 65 -12.54 7.59 -3.07
C GLY A 65 -11.83 8.15 -4.29
N ASP A 66 -11.66 9.47 -4.39
CA ASP A 66 -10.89 10.11 -5.46
C ASP A 66 -9.37 9.88 -5.28
N LEU A 67 -8.93 8.67 -5.63
CA LEU A 67 -7.56 8.18 -5.45
C LEU A 67 -6.83 7.97 -6.78
N ASP A 68 -7.52 8.11 -7.91
CA ASP A 68 -7.00 7.74 -9.23
C ASP A 68 -5.75 8.55 -9.59
N ASP A 69 -5.77 9.87 -9.35
CA ASP A 69 -4.63 10.74 -9.62
C ASP A 69 -3.38 10.34 -8.82
N PHE A 70 -3.56 9.93 -7.56
CA PHE A 70 -2.45 9.47 -6.74
C PHE A 70 -1.86 8.14 -7.26
N ILE A 71 -2.73 7.24 -7.72
CA ILE A 71 -2.30 5.95 -8.29
C ILE A 71 -1.55 6.19 -9.59
N LEU A 72 -2.11 7.01 -10.50
CA LEU A 72 -1.50 7.36 -11.78
C LEU A 72 -0.15 8.05 -11.59
N SER A 73 -0.08 9.03 -10.68
CA SER A 73 1.17 9.72 -10.34
C SER A 73 2.24 8.76 -9.83
N PHE A 74 1.87 7.77 -9.00
CA PHE A 74 2.82 6.78 -8.51
C PHE A 74 3.30 5.86 -9.63
N LEU A 75 2.37 5.36 -10.46
CA LEU A 75 2.73 4.49 -11.58
C LEU A 75 3.64 5.20 -12.57
N SER A 76 3.37 6.46 -12.93
CA SER A 76 4.24 7.21 -13.84
C SER A 76 5.64 7.39 -13.28
N THR A 77 5.77 7.80 -12.01
CA THR A 77 7.08 7.96 -11.36
C THR A 77 7.82 6.63 -11.21
N SER A 78 7.10 5.52 -11.03
CA SER A 78 7.69 4.19 -11.01
C SER A 78 8.20 3.76 -12.38
N LEU A 79 7.43 3.98 -13.45
CA LEU A 79 7.87 3.69 -14.82
C LEU A 79 9.13 4.48 -15.19
N ASP A 80 9.17 5.79 -14.89
CA ASP A 80 10.32 6.63 -15.20
C ASP A 80 11.62 6.16 -14.52
N LYS A 81 11.52 5.53 -13.34
CA LYS A 81 12.67 4.98 -12.61
C LYS A 81 13.20 3.67 -13.18
N ASP A 82 12.37 2.93 -13.92
CA ASP A 82 12.77 1.66 -14.53
C ASP A 82 13.48 1.88 -15.89
N GLU A 83 13.40 3.08 -16.47
CA GLU A 83 14.09 3.46 -17.71
C GLU A 83 15.53 4.01 -17.50
N GLU A 84 15.92 4.33 -16.26
CA GLU A 84 17.29 4.71 -15.85
C GLU A 84 18.14 3.51 -15.40
#